data_AF-A0A946SMU0-F1
#
_entry.id   AF-A0A946SMU0-F1
#
_cell.length_a   1.000
_cell.length_b   1.000
_cell.length_c   1.000
_cell.angle_alpha   90.00
_cell.angle_beta   90.00
_cell.angle_gamma   90.00
#
_symmetry.space_group_name_H-M   'P 1'
#
loop_
_entity.id
_entity.type
_entity.pdbx_description
1 polymer ?
#
loop_
_entity_poly.entity_id
_entity_poly.type
_entity_poly.pdbx_seq_one_letter_code
_entity_poly.pdbx_strand_id
1 'polypeptide(L)'
;MRGMENLVHLFKIGESSISLCVEKRLTERIVRQKMDDALRHGDTALQDAYHAQADVLYDAPERGREGEFAKMHATLFEEWGFVALFRELCEEFPALAAATHQVFVASAASNRDESVDLDRRSADSDADKQHAQDRVIGNRLTLPRFSDPDALHRHLRHEWSHLDDMLNPAFRFAGRSPWGHLPPSEENVLRERYRALWCASIDGRIEQSEREPGQPRKRRRAEFDKLFRKFPETWRDGVFAQLWDGPTPTHAELLSMADSRAAFEVYDDSDPDADDSPDVVPVSVGDACPLCRFPTHQWVLATVPTDAGRGFVAGDAEVLARIDAHYENWKPSYGVCERCYERHETESIVA
;
A
#
# COMPACT_ATOMS: atom_id res chain seq x y z
N MET A 1 10.33 -26.94 -5.59
CA MET A 1 9.48 -26.63 -6.76
C MET A 1 8.98 -27.84 -7.57
N ARG A 2 9.52 -29.08 -7.45
CA ARG A 2 9.06 -30.29 -8.20
C ARG A 2 7.67 -30.86 -7.80
N GLY A 3 6.75 -30.04 -7.30
CA GLY A 3 5.39 -30.45 -6.91
C GLY A 3 4.28 -29.50 -7.36
N MET A 4 4.62 -28.30 -7.84
CA MET A 4 3.64 -27.28 -8.26
C MET A 4 3.25 -27.39 -9.74
N GLU A 5 4.08 -28.01 -10.59
CA GLU A 5 3.84 -28.15 -12.03
C GLU A 5 2.51 -28.85 -12.35
N ASN A 6 2.02 -29.72 -11.45
CA ASN A 6 0.74 -30.39 -11.62
C ASN A 6 -0.47 -29.53 -11.20
N LEU A 7 -0.25 -28.40 -10.51
CA LEU A 7 -1.32 -27.55 -9.93
C LEU A 7 -1.50 -26.22 -10.64
N VAL A 8 -0.64 -25.88 -11.61
CA VAL A 8 -0.69 -24.61 -12.34
C VAL A 8 -0.73 -24.81 -13.85
N HIS A 9 -1.29 -23.84 -14.54
CA HIS A 9 -1.09 -23.60 -15.97
C HIS A 9 0.08 -22.64 -16.16
N LEU A 10 0.92 -22.92 -17.15
CA LEU A 10 2.04 -22.08 -17.55
C LEU A 10 1.69 -21.44 -18.89
N PHE A 11 1.65 -20.11 -18.94
CA PHE A 11 1.45 -19.32 -20.14
C PHE A 11 2.72 -18.51 -20.43
N LYS A 12 2.98 -18.26 -21.71
CA LYS A 12 4.06 -17.36 -22.13
C LYS A 12 3.54 -15.94 -22.23
N ILE A 13 4.24 -14.99 -21.62
CA ILE A 13 3.90 -13.57 -21.75
C ILE A 13 4.72 -12.98 -22.90
N GLY A 14 4.15 -12.96 -24.11
CA GLY A 14 4.79 -12.38 -25.30
C GLY A 14 6.08 -13.10 -25.70
N GLU A 15 7.06 -12.35 -26.21
CA GLU A 15 8.42 -12.85 -26.50
C GLU A 15 9.35 -12.84 -25.27
N SER A 16 8.87 -12.29 -24.15
CA SER A 16 9.63 -12.15 -22.91
C SER A 16 9.95 -13.51 -22.27
N SER A 17 11.04 -13.58 -21.52
CA SER A 17 11.38 -14.75 -20.69
C SER A 17 10.46 -14.96 -19.47
N ILE A 18 9.43 -14.10 -19.31
CA ILE A 18 8.51 -14.10 -18.18
C ILE A 18 7.42 -15.13 -18.42
N SER A 19 7.21 -16.01 -17.44
CA SER A 19 6.11 -16.97 -17.45
C SER A 19 4.96 -16.52 -16.55
N LEU A 20 3.73 -16.66 -17.02
CA LEU A 20 2.52 -16.51 -16.21
C LEU A 20 2.10 -17.89 -15.68
N CYS A 21 2.03 -18.03 -14.37
CA CYS A 21 1.62 -19.24 -13.67
C CYS A 21 0.27 -19.01 -12.99
N VAL A 22 -0.77 -19.74 -13.39
CA VAL A 22 -2.12 -19.61 -12.82
C VAL A 22 -2.57 -20.93 -12.23
N GLU A 23 -3.12 -20.94 -11.02
CA GLU A 23 -3.68 -22.16 -10.43
C GLU A 23 -4.77 -22.78 -11.32
N LYS A 24 -4.69 -24.10 -11.60
CA LYS A 24 -5.66 -24.80 -12.48
C LYS A 24 -7.10 -24.70 -11.96
N ARG A 25 -7.26 -24.76 -10.63
CA ARG A 25 -8.57 -24.60 -9.99
C ARG A 25 -9.10 -23.18 -10.13
N LEU A 26 -8.21 -22.18 -10.21
CA LEU A 26 -8.62 -20.79 -10.41
C LEU A 26 -9.11 -20.58 -11.84
N THR A 27 -8.37 -21.06 -12.86
CA THR A 27 -8.81 -20.98 -14.27
C THR A 27 -10.17 -21.64 -14.49
N GLU A 28 -10.40 -22.82 -13.91
CA GLU A 28 -11.71 -23.48 -13.95
C GLU A 28 -12.82 -22.59 -13.35
N ARG A 29 -12.57 -22.02 -12.17
CA ARG A 29 -13.55 -21.18 -11.47
C ARG A 29 -13.83 -19.88 -12.22
N ILE A 30 -12.81 -19.27 -12.84
CA ILE A 30 -12.97 -18.08 -13.69
C ILE A 30 -13.83 -18.42 -14.90
N VAL A 31 -13.57 -19.56 -15.54
CA VAL A 31 -14.37 -20.04 -16.68
C VAL A 31 -15.83 -20.19 -16.31
N ARG A 32 -16.12 -20.89 -15.20
CA ARG A 32 -17.47 -21.05 -14.68
C ARG A 32 -18.13 -19.73 -14.32
N GLN A 33 -17.42 -18.84 -13.62
CA GLN A 33 -17.98 -17.55 -13.23
C GLN A 33 -18.35 -16.70 -14.44
N LYS A 34 -17.51 -16.61 -15.47
CA LYS A 34 -17.80 -15.79 -16.65
C LYS A 34 -19.03 -16.32 -17.41
N MET A 35 -19.21 -17.65 -17.47
CA MET A 35 -20.43 -18.25 -18.00
C MET A 35 -21.65 -17.89 -17.16
N ASP A 36 -21.55 -18.02 -15.83
CA ASP A 36 -22.64 -17.66 -14.91
C ASP A 36 -23.01 -16.16 -15.01
N ASP A 37 -22.01 -15.29 -15.17
CA ASP A 37 -22.20 -13.86 -15.39
C ASP A 37 -22.93 -13.59 -16.71
N ALA A 38 -22.52 -14.22 -17.82
CA ALA A 38 -23.19 -14.06 -19.10
C ALA A 38 -24.65 -14.53 -19.07
N LEU A 39 -24.90 -15.67 -18.43
CA LEU A 39 -26.26 -16.20 -18.25
C LEU A 39 -27.15 -15.28 -17.41
N ARG A 40 -26.60 -14.66 -16.36
CA ARG A 40 -27.33 -13.64 -15.58
C ARG A 40 -27.76 -12.44 -16.42
N HIS A 41 -27.02 -12.14 -17.50
CA HIS A 41 -27.35 -11.08 -18.46
C HIS A 41 -28.16 -11.57 -19.67
N GLY A 42 -28.57 -12.86 -19.67
CA GLY A 42 -29.38 -13.46 -20.72
C GLY A 42 -28.61 -13.92 -21.96
N ASP A 43 -27.28 -13.96 -21.89
CA ASP A 43 -26.42 -14.46 -22.97
C ASP A 43 -26.04 -15.92 -22.72
N THR A 44 -26.52 -16.83 -23.57
CA THR A 44 -26.21 -18.27 -23.51
C THR A 44 -25.02 -18.67 -24.37
N ALA A 45 -24.50 -17.78 -25.23
CA ALA A 45 -23.51 -18.15 -26.24
C ALA A 45 -22.23 -18.72 -25.63
N LEU A 46 -21.76 -18.15 -24.52
CA LEU A 46 -20.58 -18.65 -23.80
C LEU A 46 -20.82 -20.03 -23.18
N GLN A 47 -22.02 -20.27 -22.65
CA GLN A 47 -22.38 -21.57 -22.11
C GLN A 47 -22.47 -22.61 -23.24
N ASP A 48 -23.17 -22.30 -24.33
CA ASP A 48 -23.34 -23.20 -25.47
C ASP A 48 -21.99 -23.57 -26.11
N ALA A 49 -21.09 -22.59 -26.28
CA ALA A 49 -19.74 -22.81 -26.78
C ALA A 49 -18.89 -23.68 -25.83
N TYR A 50 -19.01 -23.48 -24.52
CA TYR A 50 -18.34 -24.33 -23.52
C TYR A 50 -18.86 -25.76 -23.58
N HIS A 51 -20.17 -25.97 -23.62
CA HIS A 51 -20.76 -27.31 -23.70
C HIS A 51 -20.35 -28.05 -24.97
N ALA A 52 -20.32 -27.38 -26.12
CA ALA A 52 -19.86 -27.98 -27.36
C ALA A 52 -18.42 -28.52 -27.27
N GLN A 53 -17.53 -27.84 -26.53
CA GLN A 53 -16.17 -28.34 -26.28
C GLN A 53 -16.14 -29.43 -25.19
N ALA A 54 -16.90 -29.24 -24.10
CA ALA A 54 -16.93 -30.15 -22.96
C ALA A 54 -17.55 -31.52 -23.29
N ASP A 55 -18.58 -31.56 -24.14
CA ASP A 55 -19.26 -32.80 -24.55
C ASP A 55 -18.28 -33.77 -25.24
N VAL A 56 -17.39 -33.24 -26.08
CA VAL A 56 -16.30 -34.03 -26.71
C VAL A 56 -15.39 -34.67 -25.66
N LEU A 57 -15.15 -33.98 -24.54
CA LEU A 57 -14.32 -34.51 -23.45
C LEU A 57 -15.06 -35.54 -22.59
N TYR A 58 -16.38 -35.41 -22.44
CA TYR A 58 -17.19 -36.42 -21.75
C TYR A 58 -17.22 -37.76 -22.49
N ASP A 59 -17.17 -37.73 -23.83
CA ASP A 59 -17.10 -38.92 -24.68
C ASP A 59 -15.71 -39.58 -24.72
N ALA A 60 -14.66 -38.88 -24.27
CA ALA A 60 -13.29 -39.41 -24.20
C ALA A 60 -13.08 -40.35 -22.99
N PRO A 61 -12.06 -41.25 -22.99
CA PRO A 61 -11.78 -42.13 -21.86
C PRO A 61 -11.58 -41.37 -20.53
N GLU A 62 -12.08 -41.91 -19.42
CA GLU A 62 -11.99 -41.26 -18.10
C GLU A 62 -10.53 -40.98 -17.68
N ARG A 63 -9.62 -41.88 -18.03
CA ARG A 63 -8.20 -41.73 -17.71
C ARG A 63 -7.60 -40.56 -18.49
N GLY A 64 -7.26 -39.48 -17.76
CA GLY A 64 -6.65 -38.28 -18.32
C GLY A 64 -7.65 -37.17 -18.67
N ARG A 65 -8.96 -37.42 -18.57
CA ARG A 65 -10.02 -36.45 -18.87
C ARG A 65 -9.90 -35.15 -18.07
N GLU A 66 -9.55 -35.24 -16.79
CA GLU A 66 -9.31 -34.08 -15.92
C GLU A 66 -8.19 -33.18 -16.48
N GLY A 67 -7.14 -33.78 -17.06
CA GLY A 67 -6.06 -33.04 -17.72
C GLY A 67 -6.52 -32.33 -18.98
N GLU A 68 -7.40 -32.94 -19.78
CA GLU A 68 -7.97 -32.31 -20.97
C GLU A 68 -8.94 -31.17 -20.61
N PHE A 69 -9.77 -31.33 -19.57
CA PHE A 69 -10.58 -30.23 -19.04
C PHE A 69 -9.70 -29.06 -18.57
N ALA A 70 -8.61 -29.33 -17.86
CA ALA A 70 -7.69 -28.29 -17.44
C ALA A 70 -7.07 -27.56 -18.64
N LYS A 71 -6.68 -28.26 -19.71
CA LYS A 71 -6.19 -27.62 -20.95
C LYS A 71 -7.25 -26.76 -21.63
N MET A 72 -8.49 -27.23 -21.67
CA MET A 72 -9.63 -26.47 -22.21
C MET A 72 -9.85 -25.18 -21.41
N HIS A 73 -9.85 -25.26 -20.07
CA HIS A 73 -9.98 -24.06 -19.22
C HIS A 73 -8.81 -23.09 -19.38
N ALA A 74 -7.58 -23.59 -19.56
CA ALA A 74 -6.43 -22.74 -19.85
C ALA A 74 -6.56 -22.01 -21.19
N THR A 75 -7.06 -22.72 -22.22
CA THR A 75 -7.29 -22.14 -23.56
C THR A 75 -8.33 -21.02 -23.49
N LEU A 76 -9.47 -21.26 -22.82
CA LEU A 76 -10.50 -20.25 -22.61
C LEU A 76 -9.99 -19.05 -21.80
N PHE A 77 -9.17 -19.29 -20.76
CA PHE A 77 -8.55 -18.22 -19.99
C PHE A 77 -7.65 -17.31 -20.86
N GLU A 78 -6.91 -17.89 -21.81
CA GLU A 78 -6.11 -17.15 -22.78
C GLU A 78 -6.97 -16.40 -23.81
N GLU A 79 -7.92 -17.09 -24.44
CA GLU A 79 -8.83 -16.53 -25.46
C GLU A 79 -9.67 -15.37 -24.92
N TRP A 80 -10.05 -15.43 -23.64
CA TRP A 80 -10.82 -14.37 -22.99
C TRP A 80 -9.98 -13.19 -22.51
N GLY A 81 -8.70 -13.14 -22.88
CA GLY A 81 -7.84 -11.97 -22.74
C GLY A 81 -7.09 -11.86 -21.42
N PHE A 82 -7.19 -12.82 -20.50
CA PHE A 82 -6.50 -12.71 -19.21
C PHE A 82 -4.98 -12.83 -19.35
N VAL A 83 -4.47 -13.63 -20.29
CA VAL A 83 -3.03 -13.66 -20.59
C VAL A 83 -2.57 -12.33 -21.21
N ALA A 84 -3.38 -11.73 -22.07
CA ALA A 84 -3.09 -10.42 -22.66
C ALA A 84 -3.05 -9.31 -21.59
N LEU A 85 -3.97 -9.32 -20.62
CA LEU A 85 -3.97 -8.39 -19.49
C LEU A 85 -2.63 -8.39 -18.74
N PHE A 86 -2.08 -9.57 -18.40
CA PHE A 86 -0.77 -9.64 -17.73
C PHE A 86 0.39 -9.24 -18.64
N ARG A 87 0.26 -9.43 -19.95
CA ARG A 87 1.24 -8.94 -20.93
C ARG A 87 1.28 -7.42 -20.95
N GLU A 88 0.11 -6.78 -21.03
CA GLU A 88 -0.03 -5.33 -20.99
C GLU A 88 0.54 -4.76 -19.69
N LEU A 89 0.29 -5.39 -18.53
CA LEU A 89 0.92 -5.00 -17.27
C LEU A 89 2.46 -5.09 -17.33
N CYS A 90 3.03 -6.15 -17.91
CA CYS A 90 4.49 -6.23 -18.07
C CYS A 90 5.04 -5.14 -19.00
N GLU A 91 4.29 -4.74 -20.02
CA GLU A 91 4.65 -3.63 -20.92
C GLU A 91 4.55 -2.27 -20.23
N GLU A 92 3.57 -2.09 -19.33
CA GLU A 92 3.41 -0.87 -18.51
C GLU A 92 4.52 -0.69 -17.49
N PHE A 93 5.07 -1.78 -16.95
CA PHE A 93 6.11 -1.76 -15.92
C PHE A 93 7.40 -2.46 -16.39
N PRO A 94 8.13 -1.91 -17.38
CA PRO A 94 9.26 -2.60 -18.01
C PRO A 94 10.43 -2.88 -17.07
N ALA A 95 10.67 -2.01 -16.07
CA ALA A 95 11.73 -2.22 -15.07
C ALA A 95 11.37 -3.38 -14.12
N LEU A 96 10.12 -3.40 -13.62
CA LEU A 96 9.59 -4.50 -12.82
C LEU A 96 9.56 -5.82 -13.60
N ALA A 97 9.15 -5.78 -14.87
CA ALA A 97 9.16 -6.93 -15.77
C ALA A 97 10.58 -7.46 -15.99
N ALA A 98 11.56 -6.59 -16.24
CA ALA A 98 12.97 -6.99 -16.41
C ALA A 98 13.58 -7.60 -15.14
N ALA A 99 13.08 -7.23 -13.96
CA ALA A 99 13.51 -7.79 -12.68
C ALA A 99 12.74 -9.07 -12.27
N THR A 100 11.79 -9.52 -13.09
CA THR A 100 10.86 -10.61 -12.76
C THR A 100 10.99 -11.72 -13.79
N HIS A 101 11.02 -12.99 -13.35
CA HIS A 101 10.98 -14.14 -14.26
C HIS A 101 9.60 -14.82 -14.30
N GLN A 102 8.75 -14.56 -13.30
CA GLN A 102 7.47 -15.22 -13.19
C GLN A 102 6.41 -14.31 -12.55
N VAL A 103 5.20 -14.35 -13.12
CA VAL A 103 3.99 -13.79 -12.53
C VAL A 103 3.13 -14.97 -12.06
N PHE A 104 2.82 -15.05 -10.79
CA PHE A 104 2.00 -16.09 -10.19
C PHE A 104 0.62 -15.53 -9.83
N VAL A 105 -0.44 -16.26 -10.16
CA VAL A 105 -1.83 -15.86 -9.91
C VAL A 105 -2.56 -16.98 -9.19
N ALA A 106 -3.09 -16.68 -8.01
CA ALA A 106 -3.75 -17.62 -7.12
C ALA A 106 -5.05 -17.06 -6.54
N SER A 107 -5.91 -17.96 -6.06
CA SER A 107 -7.16 -17.54 -5.44
C SER A 107 -6.93 -16.95 -4.05
N ALA A 108 -7.50 -15.78 -3.79
CA ALA A 108 -7.78 -15.29 -2.44
C ALA A 108 -9.15 -15.83 -1.97
N ALA A 109 -9.28 -16.10 -0.67
CA ALA A 109 -10.55 -16.54 -0.07
C ALA A 109 -11.53 -15.39 0.14
N SER A 110 -11.01 -14.20 0.45
CA SER A 110 -11.78 -12.98 0.66
C SER A 110 -10.97 -11.74 0.22
N ASN A 111 -11.64 -10.58 0.15
CA ASN A 111 -10.98 -9.30 -0.16
C ASN A 111 -9.89 -8.93 0.86
N ARG A 112 -9.93 -9.48 2.08
CA ARG A 112 -8.88 -9.25 3.10
C ARG A 112 -7.63 -10.09 2.86
N ASP A 113 -7.77 -11.16 2.08
CA ASP A 113 -6.67 -12.07 1.72
C ASP A 113 -6.07 -11.72 0.35
N GLU A 114 -6.64 -10.73 -0.35
CA GLU A 114 -6.05 -10.19 -1.58
C GLU A 114 -4.70 -9.56 -1.27
N SER A 115 -3.72 -9.89 -2.10
CA SER A 115 -2.34 -9.41 -1.96
C SER A 115 -1.64 -9.44 -3.29
N VAL A 116 -0.83 -8.42 -3.53
CA VAL A 116 0.14 -8.38 -4.62
C VAL A 116 1.49 -8.14 -3.98
N ASP A 117 2.35 -9.14 -4.06
CA ASP A 117 3.65 -9.13 -3.39
C ASP A 117 4.75 -9.49 -4.39
N LEU A 118 5.95 -8.95 -4.14
CA LEU A 118 7.15 -9.36 -4.83
C LEU A 118 7.95 -10.28 -3.91
N ASP A 119 8.23 -11.51 -4.35
CA ASP A 119 9.05 -12.45 -3.58
C ASP A 119 10.42 -11.81 -3.31
N ARG A 120 10.67 -11.54 -2.03
CA ARG A 120 11.92 -11.01 -1.53
C ARG A 120 12.80 -12.19 -1.19
N ARG A 121 13.44 -12.82 -2.19
CA ARG A 121 14.67 -13.57 -1.88
C ARG A 121 15.61 -12.58 -1.19
N SER A 122 15.89 -12.82 0.08
CA SER A 122 16.60 -11.86 0.92
C SER A 122 17.96 -11.58 0.29
N ALA A 123 18.21 -10.36 -0.15
CA ALA A 123 19.52 -9.94 -0.67
C ALA A 123 20.58 -9.81 0.44
N ASP A 124 20.48 -10.61 1.50
CA ASP A 124 21.44 -10.64 2.62
C ASP A 124 22.72 -11.42 2.25
N SER A 125 22.75 -12.10 1.09
CA SER A 125 23.95 -12.75 0.58
C SER A 125 24.40 -12.17 -0.77
N ASP A 126 25.71 -12.14 -1.01
CA ASP A 126 26.27 -11.73 -2.32
C ASP A 126 25.86 -12.68 -3.45
N ALA A 127 25.37 -13.89 -3.14
CA ALA A 127 24.77 -14.79 -4.13
C ALA A 127 23.41 -14.28 -4.61
N ASP A 128 22.59 -13.67 -3.75
CA ASP A 128 21.25 -13.19 -4.09
C ASP A 128 21.27 -11.94 -4.99
N LYS A 129 22.34 -11.14 -4.95
CA LYS A 129 22.56 -10.03 -5.91
C LYS A 129 22.71 -10.54 -7.35
N GLN A 130 23.25 -11.75 -7.51
CA GLN A 130 23.46 -12.39 -8.81
C GLN A 130 22.17 -13.03 -9.36
N HIS A 131 21.17 -13.22 -8.50
CA HIS A 131 19.83 -13.77 -8.81
C HIS A 131 18.71 -12.72 -8.75
N ALA A 132 19.03 -11.42 -8.84
CA ALA A 132 18.03 -10.34 -8.85
C ALA A 132 16.99 -10.48 -9.99
N GLN A 133 17.29 -11.28 -11.02
CA GLN A 133 16.40 -11.63 -12.14
C GLN A 133 15.41 -12.76 -11.82
N ASP A 134 15.50 -13.40 -10.64
CA ASP A 134 14.67 -14.54 -10.25
C ASP A 134 13.47 -14.15 -9.35
N ARG A 135 12.99 -12.91 -9.43
CA ARG A 135 11.83 -12.49 -8.62
C ARG A 135 10.53 -13.04 -9.18
N VAL A 136 9.57 -13.26 -8.28
CA VAL A 136 8.21 -13.68 -8.60
C VAL A 136 7.24 -12.60 -8.13
N ILE A 137 6.35 -12.14 -9.02
CA ILE A 137 5.21 -11.31 -8.62
C ILE A 137 4.05 -12.25 -8.27
N GLY A 138 3.64 -12.30 -7.01
CA GLY A 138 2.50 -13.08 -6.55
C GLY A 138 1.24 -12.23 -6.47
N ASN A 139 0.20 -12.61 -7.22
CA ASN A 139 -1.10 -11.95 -7.24
C ASN A 139 -2.14 -12.92 -6.65
N ARG A 140 -2.57 -12.69 -5.41
CA ARG A 140 -3.72 -13.40 -4.82
C ARG A 140 -4.96 -12.55 -4.99
N LEU A 141 -5.89 -13.05 -5.80
CA LEU A 141 -7.06 -12.30 -6.25
C LEU A 141 -8.33 -13.07 -5.91
N THR A 142 -9.37 -12.38 -5.49
CA THR A 142 -10.68 -13.01 -5.35
C THR A 142 -11.28 -13.30 -6.72
N LEU A 143 -12.09 -14.35 -6.79
CA LEU A 143 -12.76 -14.76 -8.01
C LEU A 143 -13.56 -13.61 -8.67
N PRO A 144 -14.36 -12.79 -7.95
CA PRO A 144 -15.12 -11.68 -8.54
C PRO A 144 -14.30 -10.62 -9.28
N ARG A 145 -12.99 -10.50 -9.05
CA ARG A 145 -12.13 -9.59 -9.82
C ARG A 145 -12.10 -9.93 -11.31
N PHE A 146 -12.24 -11.21 -11.67
CA PHE A 146 -12.14 -11.66 -13.06
C PHE A 146 -13.43 -11.44 -13.87
N SER A 147 -14.53 -11.01 -13.23
CA SER A 147 -15.77 -10.66 -13.92
C SER A 147 -15.66 -9.37 -14.74
N ASP A 148 -14.75 -8.46 -14.36
CA ASP A 148 -14.50 -7.18 -15.04
C ASP A 148 -12.99 -7.03 -15.31
N PRO A 149 -12.51 -7.43 -16.50
CA PRO A 149 -11.10 -7.36 -16.87
C PRO A 149 -10.51 -5.94 -16.81
N ASP A 150 -11.29 -4.91 -17.14
CA ASP A 150 -10.82 -3.52 -17.11
C ASP A 150 -10.63 -3.04 -15.67
N ALA A 151 -11.57 -3.36 -14.78
CA ALA A 151 -11.43 -3.07 -13.35
C ALA A 151 -10.28 -3.88 -12.71
N LEU A 152 -10.07 -5.13 -13.14
CA LEU A 152 -8.93 -5.95 -12.72
C LEU A 152 -7.61 -5.33 -13.18
N HIS A 153 -7.51 -4.92 -14.43
CA HIS A 153 -6.30 -4.29 -14.97
C HIS A 153 -6.00 -3.00 -14.19
N ARG A 154 -7.01 -2.16 -13.96
CA ARG A 154 -6.86 -0.93 -13.14
C ARG A 154 -6.39 -1.22 -11.72
N HIS A 155 -6.96 -2.24 -11.08
CA HIS A 155 -6.53 -2.67 -9.75
C HIS A 155 -5.07 -3.12 -9.76
N LEU A 156 -4.69 -4.01 -10.68
CA LEU A 156 -3.32 -4.52 -10.77
C LEU A 156 -2.31 -3.42 -11.13
N ARG A 157 -2.66 -2.45 -11.97
CA ARG A 157 -1.81 -1.28 -12.24
C ARG A 157 -1.49 -0.51 -10.96
N HIS A 158 -2.50 -0.27 -10.12
CA HIS A 158 -2.29 0.36 -8.81
C HIS A 158 -1.35 -0.47 -7.93
N GLU A 159 -1.61 -1.78 -7.80
CA GLU A 159 -0.78 -2.65 -6.96
C GLU A 159 0.66 -2.81 -7.49
N TRP A 160 0.85 -2.95 -8.80
CA TRP A 160 2.16 -3.07 -9.42
C TRP A 160 2.96 -1.76 -9.36
N SER A 161 2.29 -0.61 -9.27
CA SER A 161 2.96 0.67 -9.01
C SER A 161 3.64 0.70 -7.65
N HIS A 162 3.09 0.03 -6.61
CA HIS A 162 3.80 -0.14 -5.34
C HIS A 162 5.05 -1.00 -5.52
N LEU A 163 4.95 -2.09 -6.29
CA LEU A 163 6.10 -2.96 -6.56
C LEU A 163 7.20 -2.25 -7.36
N ASP A 164 6.82 -1.43 -8.34
CA ASP A 164 7.75 -0.64 -9.14
C ASP A 164 8.46 0.42 -8.28
N ASP A 165 7.73 1.12 -7.41
CA ASP A 165 8.31 2.03 -6.42
C ASP A 165 9.32 1.28 -5.52
N MET A 166 9.00 0.07 -5.06
CA MET A 166 9.92 -0.74 -4.24
C MET A 166 11.23 -1.11 -4.95
N LEU A 167 11.24 -1.14 -6.29
CA LEU A 167 12.43 -1.41 -7.10
C LEU A 167 13.15 -0.14 -7.57
N ASN A 168 12.44 0.99 -7.60
CA ASN A 168 12.97 2.25 -8.08
C ASN A 168 14.04 2.81 -7.11
N PRO A 169 15.30 2.97 -7.54
CA PRO A 169 16.35 3.52 -6.68
C PRO A 169 16.07 4.94 -6.18
N ALA A 170 15.29 5.73 -6.94
CA ALA A 170 14.90 7.08 -6.53
C ALA A 170 13.90 7.06 -5.37
N PHE A 171 13.07 6.03 -5.26
CA PHE A 171 12.10 5.87 -4.17
C PHE A 171 12.77 5.45 -2.85
N ARG A 172 13.92 4.75 -2.91
CA ARG A 172 14.74 4.37 -1.74
C ARG A 172 13.99 3.52 -0.70
N PHE A 173 13.26 2.50 -1.15
CA PHE A 173 12.53 1.62 -0.26
C PHE A 173 13.45 0.83 0.69
N ALA A 174 13.24 0.97 2.00
CA ALA A 174 14.10 0.34 3.01
C ALA A 174 13.63 -1.07 3.44
N GLY A 175 12.38 -1.46 3.12
CA GLY A 175 11.84 -2.80 3.38
C GLY A 175 11.65 -3.22 4.84
N ARG A 176 12.06 -2.40 5.82
CA ARG A 176 11.80 -2.60 7.24
C ARG A 176 10.88 -1.51 7.75
N SER A 177 9.87 -1.89 8.53
CA SER A 177 9.02 -0.92 9.24
C SER A 177 9.89 -0.18 10.27
N PRO A 178 9.97 1.17 10.23
CA PRO A 178 10.69 1.92 11.25
C PRO A 178 9.96 1.90 12.60
N TRP A 179 8.69 1.48 12.61
CA TRP A 179 7.80 1.53 13.77
C TRP A 179 7.68 0.22 14.54
N GLY A 180 8.48 -0.81 14.23
CA GLY A 180 8.41 -2.11 14.92
C GLY A 180 8.74 -2.07 16.42
N HIS A 181 9.23 -0.93 16.92
CA HIS A 181 9.45 -0.68 18.34
C HIS A 181 8.23 -0.07 19.05
N LEU A 182 7.19 0.33 18.32
CA LEU A 182 6.00 0.96 18.87
C LEU A 182 4.95 -0.09 19.29
N PRO A 183 4.03 0.26 20.21
CA PRO A 183 2.88 -0.58 20.50
C PRO A 183 2.04 -0.83 19.23
N PRO A 184 1.41 -2.01 19.07
CA PRO A 184 0.65 -2.36 17.86
C PRO A 184 -0.42 -1.34 17.47
N SER A 185 -1.07 -0.69 18.44
CA SER A 185 -2.08 0.35 18.17
C SER A 185 -1.50 1.59 17.51
N GLU A 186 -0.34 2.06 17.97
CA GLU A 186 0.35 3.22 17.40
C GLU A 186 0.92 2.87 16.02
N GLU A 187 1.57 1.69 15.91
CA GLU A 187 2.10 1.21 14.64
C GLU A 187 1.00 1.10 13.57
N ASN A 188 -0.19 0.58 13.93
CA ASN A 188 -1.30 0.46 12.99
C ASN A 188 -1.77 1.81 12.45
N VAL A 189 -1.85 2.84 13.31
CA VAL A 189 -2.24 4.20 12.88
C VAL A 189 -1.22 4.77 11.88
N LEU A 190 0.08 4.64 12.18
CA LEU A 190 1.13 5.13 11.30
C LEU A 190 1.18 4.35 9.97
N ARG A 191 0.97 3.04 10.03
CA ARG A 191 0.87 2.18 8.85
C ARG A 191 -0.32 2.54 7.96
N GLU A 192 -1.49 2.82 8.55
CA GLU A 192 -2.67 3.26 7.80
C GLU A 192 -2.43 4.61 7.13
N ARG A 193 -1.84 5.57 7.83
CA ARG A 193 -1.45 6.88 7.28
C ARG A 193 -0.47 6.73 6.12
N TYR A 194 0.61 6.01 6.33
CA TYR A 194 1.61 5.73 5.31
C TYR A 194 1.01 5.09 4.06
N ARG A 195 0.16 4.07 4.25
CA ARG A 195 -0.55 3.42 3.15
C ARG A 195 -1.39 4.44 2.37
N ALA A 196 -2.15 5.29 3.05
CA ALA A 196 -2.99 6.29 2.40
C ALA A 196 -2.17 7.32 1.61
N LEU A 197 -1.05 7.80 2.18
CA LEU A 197 -0.13 8.72 1.50
C LEU A 197 0.45 8.09 0.23
N TRP A 198 0.97 6.86 0.34
CA TRP A 198 1.56 6.15 -0.80
C TRP A 198 0.51 5.88 -1.88
N CYS A 199 -0.66 5.39 -1.50
CA CYS A 199 -1.76 5.13 -2.44
C CYS A 199 -2.24 6.41 -3.14
N ALA A 200 -2.32 7.54 -2.42
CA ALA A 200 -2.68 8.82 -3.02
C ALA A 200 -1.63 9.27 -4.06
N SER A 201 -0.34 9.09 -3.75
CA SER A 201 0.73 9.40 -4.70
C SER A 201 0.67 8.54 -5.96
N ILE A 202 0.41 7.23 -5.81
CA ILE A 202 0.29 6.31 -6.95
C ILE A 202 -0.91 6.67 -7.82
N ASP A 203 -2.09 6.85 -7.21
CA ASP A 203 -3.29 7.17 -7.98
C ASP A 203 -3.18 8.56 -8.66
N GLY A 204 -2.50 9.52 -8.03
CA GLY A 204 -2.15 10.79 -8.66
C GLY A 204 -1.28 10.62 -9.90
N ARG A 205 -0.20 9.82 -9.82
CA ARG A 205 0.67 9.52 -10.98
C ARG A 205 -0.05 8.79 -12.10
N ILE A 206 -0.94 7.85 -11.75
CA ILE A 206 -1.77 7.15 -12.74
C ILE A 206 -2.69 8.14 -13.45
N GLU A 207 -3.37 9.03 -12.71
CA GLU A 207 -4.24 10.06 -13.29
C GLU A 207 -3.46 11.05 -14.18
N GLN A 208 -2.27 11.49 -13.75
CA GLN A 208 -1.39 12.35 -14.55
C GLN A 208 -0.91 11.68 -15.85
N SER A 209 -0.87 10.34 -15.88
CA SER A 209 -0.57 9.57 -17.10
C SER A 209 -1.79 9.36 -18.01
N GLU A 210 -2.87 10.12 -17.79
CA GLU A 210 -4.15 10.05 -18.51
C GLU A 210 -4.85 8.68 -18.41
N ARG A 211 -4.58 7.94 -17.32
CA ARG A 211 -5.17 6.64 -17.04
C ARG A 211 -6.11 6.72 -15.84
N GLU A 212 -7.10 5.84 -15.81
CA GLU A 212 -8.03 5.80 -14.68
C GLU A 212 -7.31 5.28 -13.40
N PRO A 213 -7.33 6.03 -12.29
CA PRO A 213 -6.69 5.61 -11.04
C PRO A 213 -7.44 4.45 -10.37
N GLY A 214 -6.76 3.71 -9.49
CA GLY A 214 -7.37 2.62 -8.73
C GLY A 214 -8.52 3.10 -7.83
N GLN A 215 -8.43 4.34 -7.33
CA GLN A 215 -9.53 5.07 -6.72
C GLN A 215 -9.57 6.52 -7.21
N PRO A 216 -10.76 7.12 -7.37
CA PRO A 216 -10.87 8.51 -7.81
C PRO A 216 -10.32 9.48 -6.77
N ARG A 217 -9.79 10.62 -7.23
CA ARG A 217 -9.20 11.70 -6.40
C ARG A 217 -10.02 12.04 -5.17
N LYS A 218 -11.35 12.21 -5.35
CA LYS A 218 -12.27 12.53 -4.25
C LYS A 218 -12.28 11.48 -3.13
N ARG A 219 -12.19 10.18 -3.48
CA ARG A 219 -12.19 9.10 -2.49
C ARG A 219 -10.86 9.04 -1.75
N ARG A 220 -9.74 9.22 -2.45
CA ARG A 220 -8.41 9.32 -1.83
C ARG A 220 -8.30 10.53 -0.91
N ARG A 221 -8.86 11.66 -1.34
CA ARG A 221 -8.95 12.85 -0.50
C ARG A 221 -9.74 12.59 0.78
N ALA A 222 -10.91 11.96 0.70
CA ALA A 222 -11.71 11.63 1.87
C ALA A 222 -11.03 10.62 2.82
N GLU A 223 -10.30 9.64 2.27
CA GLU A 223 -9.48 8.70 3.06
C GLU A 223 -8.35 9.43 3.80
N PHE A 224 -7.61 10.29 3.10
CA PHE A 224 -6.57 11.13 3.66
C PHE A 224 -7.13 12.05 4.75
N ASP A 225 -8.20 12.81 4.47
CA ASP A 225 -8.82 13.71 5.45
C ASP A 225 -9.26 12.98 6.72
N LYS A 226 -9.76 11.75 6.62
CA LYS A 226 -10.15 10.95 7.79
C LYS A 226 -8.94 10.63 8.68
N LEU A 227 -7.81 10.24 8.09
CA LEU A 227 -6.60 9.82 8.80
C LEU A 227 -5.77 11.00 9.34
N PHE A 228 -5.89 12.15 8.67
CA PHE A 228 -5.17 13.39 8.97
C PHE A 228 -6.09 14.49 9.51
N ARG A 229 -7.33 14.18 9.94
CA ARG A 229 -8.33 15.17 10.40
C ARG A 229 -7.87 16.15 11.50
N LYS A 230 -6.79 15.80 12.21
CA LYS A 230 -6.18 16.62 13.27
C LYS A 230 -5.32 17.75 12.72
N PHE A 231 -4.92 17.67 11.45
CA PHE A 231 -4.11 18.68 10.79
C PHE A 231 -4.98 19.79 10.18
N PRO A 232 -4.45 21.03 10.11
CA PRO A 232 -5.11 22.15 9.46
C PRO A 232 -5.54 21.80 8.04
N GLU A 233 -6.66 22.39 7.59
CA GLU A 233 -7.15 22.17 6.23
C GLU A 233 -6.13 22.66 5.18
N THR A 234 -5.47 23.79 5.43
CA THR A 234 -4.39 24.33 4.57
C THR A 234 -3.25 23.34 4.40
N TRP A 235 -2.76 22.73 5.50
CA TRP A 235 -1.75 21.68 5.45
C TRP A 235 -2.24 20.46 4.68
N ARG A 236 -3.47 20.00 4.97
CA ARG A 236 -4.06 18.84 4.32
C ARG A 236 -4.22 19.06 2.81
N ASP A 237 -4.62 20.26 2.40
CA ASP A 237 -4.72 20.67 1.00
C ASP A 237 -3.35 20.66 0.33
N GLY A 238 -2.36 21.29 0.95
CA GLY A 238 -0.99 21.37 0.43
C GLY A 238 -0.36 19.99 0.25
N VAL A 239 -0.39 19.15 1.28
CA VAL A 239 0.17 17.80 1.23
C VAL A 239 -0.58 16.92 0.25
N PHE A 240 -1.91 16.95 0.21
CA PHE A 240 -2.66 16.15 -0.74
C PHE A 240 -2.40 16.60 -2.19
N ALA A 241 -2.29 17.91 -2.44
CA ALA A 241 -1.92 18.43 -3.76
C ALA A 241 -0.50 18.01 -4.15
N GLN A 242 0.47 18.04 -3.22
CA GLN A 242 1.82 17.56 -3.49
C GLN A 242 1.84 16.06 -3.82
N LEU A 243 1.10 15.23 -3.09
CA LEU A 243 1.02 13.80 -3.37
C LEU A 243 0.37 13.53 -4.73
N TRP A 244 -0.68 14.27 -5.06
CA TRP A 244 -1.49 14.00 -6.25
C TRP A 244 -0.94 14.60 -7.53
N ASP A 245 -0.48 15.85 -7.47
CA ASP A 245 -0.05 16.67 -8.63
C ASP A 245 1.47 16.90 -8.65
N GLY A 246 2.17 16.62 -7.55
CA GLY A 246 3.59 16.89 -7.38
C GLY A 246 4.52 15.76 -7.83
N PRO A 247 5.83 15.91 -7.59
CA PRO A 247 6.81 14.88 -7.88
C PRO A 247 6.60 13.64 -7.02
N THR A 248 7.13 12.50 -7.48
CA THR A 248 7.08 11.24 -6.71
C THR A 248 7.81 11.40 -5.38
N PRO A 249 7.15 11.22 -4.23
CA PRO A 249 7.81 11.26 -2.94
C PRO A 249 8.69 10.03 -2.77
N THR A 250 9.79 10.18 -2.06
CA THR A 250 10.61 9.08 -1.57
C THR A 250 9.92 8.34 -0.43
N HIS A 251 10.37 7.11 -0.18
CA HIS A 251 9.95 6.31 0.96
C HIS A 251 10.13 7.05 2.30
N ALA A 252 11.23 7.79 2.46
CA ALA A 252 11.53 8.54 3.69
C ALA A 252 10.56 9.71 3.89
N GLU A 253 10.22 10.44 2.82
CA GLU A 253 9.24 11.54 2.88
C GLU A 253 7.85 11.02 3.26
N LEU A 254 7.40 9.90 2.68
CA LEU A 254 6.13 9.28 3.04
C LEU A 254 6.09 8.83 4.51
N LEU A 255 7.19 8.25 5.02
CA LEU A 255 7.31 7.88 6.43
C LEU A 255 7.27 9.11 7.34
N SER A 256 7.95 10.19 6.95
CA SER A 256 7.97 11.46 7.68
C SER A 256 6.58 12.09 7.74
N MET A 257 5.86 12.14 6.61
CA MET A 257 4.49 12.65 6.55
C MET A 257 3.50 11.79 7.35
N ALA A 258 3.72 10.48 7.45
CA ALA A 258 2.87 9.60 8.25
C ALA A 258 3.02 9.84 9.76
N ASP A 259 4.24 10.16 10.20
CA ASP A 259 4.52 10.54 11.58
C ASP A 259 4.02 11.95 11.86
N SER A 260 3.00 12.07 12.71
CA SER A 260 2.40 13.36 12.95
C SER A 260 3.37 14.40 13.52
N ARG A 261 4.42 13.98 14.23
CA ARG A 261 5.39 14.90 14.83
C ARG A 261 6.24 15.59 13.78
N ALA A 262 6.80 14.81 12.85
CA ALA A 262 7.61 15.33 11.75
C ALA A 262 6.75 16.08 10.71
N ALA A 263 5.50 15.65 10.51
CA ALA A 263 4.57 16.32 9.61
C ALA A 263 4.28 17.80 10.01
N PHE A 264 4.28 18.11 11.30
CA PHE A 264 4.09 19.48 11.79
C PHE A 264 5.35 20.36 11.63
N GLU A 265 6.55 19.80 11.82
CA GLU A 265 7.79 20.56 11.58
C GLU A 265 7.93 20.96 10.11
N VAL A 266 7.61 20.06 9.20
CA VAL A 266 7.64 20.34 7.75
C VAL A 266 6.62 21.42 7.36
N TYR A 267 5.47 21.49 8.04
CA TYR A 267 4.49 22.55 7.79
C TYR A 267 5.04 23.93 8.16
N ASP A 268 5.61 24.04 9.36
CA ASP A 268 6.14 25.28 9.93
C ASP A 268 7.25 25.88 9.04
N ASP A 269 8.11 25.02 8.48
CA ASP A 269 9.18 25.44 7.56
C ASP A 269 8.71 25.82 6.14
N SER A 270 7.50 25.39 5.73
CA SER A 270 7.05 25.48 4.32
C SER A 270 6.30 26.75 3.94
N ASP A 271 5.91 27.59 4.90
CA ASP A 271 5.19 28.85 4.65
C ASP A 271 5.99 30.07 5.16
N PRO A 272 6.88 30.66 4.34
CA PRO A 272 7.72 31.78 4.74
C PRO A 272 6.96 33.11 4.90
N ASP A 273 5.69 33.19 4.49
CA ASP A 273 4.82 34.36 4.66
C ASP A 273 3.79 34.18 5.81
N ALA A 274 3.81 33.03 6.50
CA ALA A 274 2.96 32.78 7.67
C ALA A 274 3.53 33.42 8.94
N ASP A 275 3.54 34.76 8.98
CA ASP A 275 3.69 35.54 10.23
C ASP A 275 2.45 35.37 11.16
N ASP A 276 1.45 34.59 10.70
CA ASP A 276 0.20 34.22 11.36
C ASP A 276 -0.12 32.71 11.16
N SER A 277 0.89 31.83 11.23
CA SER A 277 0.58 30.39 11.32
C SER A 277 -0.28 30.20 12.58
N PRO A 278 -1.48 29.59 12.50
CA PRO A 278 -2.23 29.31 13.72
C PRO A 278 -1.33 28.49 14.61
N ASP A 279 -1.16 28.88 15.87
CA ASP A 279 -0.49 28.06 16.87
C ASP A 279 -1.19 26.69 16.84
N VAL A 280 -0.64 25.68 16.16
CA VAL A 280 -1.30 24.38 16.03
C VAL A 280 -0.63 23.42 16.98
N VAL A 281 -1.41 22.92 17.94
CA VAL A 281 -0.90 21.90 18.85
C VAL A 281 -0.75 20.58 18.07
N PRO A 282 0.47 20.00 17.99
CA PRO A 282 0.70 18.76 17.25
C PRO A 282 0.18 17.50 17.96
N VAL A 283 -0.47 17.67 19.11
CA VAL A 283 -0.92 16.62 20.03
C VAL A 283 -2.36 16.87 20.50
N SER A 284 -3.12 15.80 20.69
CA SER A 284 -4.48 15.87 21.24
C SER A 284 -4.54 15.29 22.64
N VAL A 285 -5.51 15.75 23.44
CA VAL A 285 -5.91 15.07 24.67
C VAL A 285 -6.22 13.59 24.39
N GLY A 286 -5.55 12.71 25.12
CA GLY A 286 -5.60 11.24 24.95
C GLY A 286 -4.46 10.65 24.10
N ASP A 287 -3.67 11.47 23.41
CA ASP A 287 -2.50 10.98 22.67
C ASP A 287 -1.38 10.52 23.63
N ALA A 288 -0.54 9.58 23.18
CA ALA A 288 0.56 9.06 23.97
C ALA A 288 1.70 10.08 24.07
N CYS A 289 2.17 10.35 25.29
CA CYS A 289 3.33 11.21 25.53
C CYS A 289 4.57 10.68 24.79
N PRO A 290 5.34 11.51 24.07
CA PRO A 290 6.51 11.05 23.32
C PRO A 290 7.62 10.48 24.21
N LEU A 291 7.67 10.89 25.48
CA LEU A 291 8.68 10.43 26.44
C LEU A 291 8.28 9.12 27.13
N CYS A 292 7.10 9.07 27.75
CA CYS A 292 6.67 7.92 28.56
C CYS A 292 5.66 6.98 27.88
N ARG A 293 5.14 7.36 26.71
CA ARG A 293 4.16 6.59 25.91
C ARG A 293 2.81 6.33 26.58
N PHE A 294 2.52 6.99 27.69
CA PHE A 294 1.19 6.93 28.29
C PHE A 294 0.24 7.95 27.65
N PRO A 295 -1.03 7.58 27.39
CA PRO A 295 -2.08 8.52 27.02
C PRO A 295 -2.14 9.66 28.05
N THR A 296 -2.08 10.91 27.57
CA THR A 296 -2.15 12.08 28.45
C THR A 296 -3.30 12.98 28.08
N HIS A 297 -3.99 13.47 29.11
CA HIS A 297 -5.04 14.47 28.97
C HIS A 297 -4.56 15.87 29.42
N GLN A 298 -3.31 15.97 29.86
CA GLN A 298 -2.65 17.22 30.21
C GLN A 298 -1.28 17.29 29.53
N TRP A 299 -1.18 18.18 28.57
CA TRP A 299 -0.01 18.45 27.76
C TRP A 299 0.66 19.73 28.22
N VAL A 300 1.98 19.67 28.34
CA VAL A 300 2.86 20.82 28.53
C VAL A 300 3.58 21.09 27.21
N LEU A 301 3.47 22.32 26.70
CA LEU A 301 4.01 22.75 25.40
C LEU A 301 4.88 23.99 25.58
N ALA A 302 5.79 24.23 24.63
CA ALA A 302 6.54 25.50 24.57
C ALA A 302 5.61 26.71 24.39
N THR A 303 4.58 26.55 23.58
CA THR A 303 3.58 27.57 23.30
C THR A 303 2.21 26.90 23.29
N VAL A 304 1.24 27.50 23.98
CA VAL A 304 -0.14 27.03 23.98
C VAL A 304 -0.99 28.01 23.18
N PRO A 305 -1.67 27.55 22.12
CA PRO A 305 -2.59 28.38 21.37
C PRO A 305 -3.67 28.97 22.28
N THR A 306 -4.09 30.19 22.01
CA THR A 306 -5.11 30.88 22.80
C THR A 306 -6.47 30.15 22.81
N ASP A 307 -6.73 29.25 21.85
CA ASP A 307 -7.96 28.49 21.66
C ASP A 307 -7.84 26.98 21.97
N ALA A 308 -6.69 26.50 22.47
CA ALA A 308 -6.38 25.07 22.62
C ALA A 308 -7.34 24.27 23.55
N GLY A 309 -8.23 24.94 24.29
CA GLY A 309 -9.17 24.28 25.20
C GLY A 309 -8.50 23.74 26.47
N ARG A 310 -9.21 22.89 27.23
CA ARG A 310 -8.66 22.30 28.46
C ARG A 310 -7.66 21.18 28.14
N GLY A 311 -6.61 21.08 28.94
CA GLY A 311 -5.62 20.01 28.85
C GLY A 311 -4.31 20.40 28.17
N PHE A 312 -4.07 21.70 27.95
CA PHE A 312 -2.82 22.24 27.43
C PHE A 312 -2.33 23.37 28.34
N VAL A 313 -1.04 23.32 28.70
CA VAL A 313 -0.38 24.26 29.62
C VAL A 313 0.96 24.66 29.04
N ALA A 314 1.35 25.93 29.18
CA ALA A 314 2.66 26.40 28.75
C ALA A 314 3.71 25.96 29.77
N GLY A 315 4.78 25.33 29.29
CA GLY A 315 5.92 24.91 30.11
C GLY A 315 6.97 26.02 30.24
N ASP A 316 7.75 25.95 31.30
CA ASP A 316 8.94 26.76 31.48
C ASP A 316 10.01 26.37 30.44
N ALA A 317 10.55 27.37 29.75
CA ALA A 317 11.53 27.20 28.69
C ALA A 317 12.80 26.49 29.17
N GLU A 318 13.25 26.71 30.41
CA GLU A 318 14.43 26.05 30.97
C GLU A 318 14.18 24.56 31.22
N VAL A 319 12.97 24.21 31.67
CA VAL A 319 12.59 22.79 31.87
C VAL A 319 12.52 22.09 30.52
N LEU A 320 11.90 22.71 29.52
CA LEU A 320 11.80 22.13 28.17
C LEU A 320 13.18 21.99 27.52
N ALA A 321 14.09 22.96 27.68
CA ALA A 321 15.45 22.86 27.17
C ALA A 321 16.24 21.68 27.79
N ARG A 322 16.02 21.39 29.09
CA ARG A 322 16.62 20.20 29.72
C ARG A 322 16.08 18.90 29.15
N ILE A 323 14.78 18.84 28.86
CA ILE A 323 14.17 17.66 28.21
C ILE A 323 14.76 17.46 26.82
N ASP A 324 14.89 18.52 26.00
CA ASP A 324 15.52 18.47 24.67
C ASP A 324 16.97 17.96 24.75
N ALA A 325 17.74 18.42 25.75
CA ALA A 325 19.09 17.93 25.98
C ALA A 325 19.15 16.45 26.42
N HIS A 326 18.10 15.93 27.07
CA HIS A 326 18.05 14.55 27.56
C HIS A 326 17.55 13.56 26.49
N TYR A 327 16.72 14.01 25.55
CA TYR A 327 16.05 13.15 24.56
C TYR A 327 16.34 13.62 23.14
N GLU A 328 17.29 12.93 22.48
CA GLU A 328 17.80 13.27 21.14
C GLU A 328 16.72 13.43 20.04
N ASN A 329 15.58 12.74 20.17
CA ASN A 329 14.48 12.74 19.20
C ASN A 329 13.21 13.46 19.69
N TRP A 330 13.33 14.32 20.70
CA TRP A 330 12.23 15.14 21.18
C TRP A 330 12.52 16.62 20.92
N LYS A 331 11.47 17.41 20.70
CA LYS A 331 11.54 18.86 20.55
C LYS A 331 10.47 19.52 21.42
N PRO A 332 10.69 20.75 21.91
CA PRO A 332 9.70 21.48 22.72
C PRO A 332 8.33 21.64 22.05
N SER A 333 8.30 21.74 20.71
CA SER A 333 7.09 21.79 19.89
C SER A 333 6.24 20.52 20.00
N TYR A 334 6.84 19.36 20.26
CA TYR A 334 6.11 18.09 20.36
C TYR A 334 5.30 17.93 21.64
N GLY A 335 5.59 18.77 22.64
CA GLY A 335 4.98 18.69 23.96
C GLY A 335 5.33 17.44 24.75
N VAL A 336 4.93 17.45 26.02
CA VAL A 336 5.20 16.38 26.97
C VAL A 336 4.03 16.28 27.95
N CYS A 337 3.75 15.11 28.54
CA CYS A 337 2.73 15.03 29.59
C CYS A 337 3.20 15.72 30.88
N GLU A 338 2.26 16.27 31.65
CA GLU A 338 2.48 16.89 32.97
C GLU A 338 3.47 16.10 33.84
N ARG A 339 3.27 14.79 34.01
CA ARG A 339 4.15 13.93 34.85
C ARG A 339 5.61 13.85 34.40
N CYS A 340 5.86 13.88 33.09
CA CYS A 340 7.23 13.84 32.58
C CYS A 340 7.87 15.22 32.69
N TYR A 341 7.09 16.28 32.51
CA TYR A 341 7.53 17.64 32.76
C TYR A 341 7.91 17.84 34.24
N GLU A 342 7.03 17.47 35.19
CA GLU A 342 7.25 17.57 36.65
C GLU A 342 8.52 16.83 37.10
N ARG A 343 8.82 15.68 36.49
CA ARG A 343 10.05 14.94 36.78
C ARG A 343 11.30 15.79 36.47
N HIS A 344 11.33 16.47 35.33
CA HIS A 344 12.46 17.30 34.94
C HIS A 344 12.45 18.70 35.59
N GLU A 345 11.30 19.12 36.11
CA GLU A 345 11.16 20.30 36.98
C GLU A 345 11.73 20.04 38.38
N THR A 346 11.54 18.84 38.92
CA THR A 346 12.05 18.46 40.25
C THR A 346 13.54 18.13 40.24
N GLU A 347 14.07 17.59 39.14
CA GLU A 347 15.52 17.38 38.94
C GLU A 347 16.33 18.69 39.01
N SER A 348 15.73 19.84 38.70
CA SER A 348 16.32 21.19 38.83
C SER A 348 16.34 21.78 40.24
N ILE A 349 15.64 21.18 41.20
CA ILE A 349 15.60 21.66 42.60
C ILE A 349 16.73 21.01 43.44
N VAL A 350 17.33 19.94 42.93
CA VAL A 350 18.32 19.10 43.66
C VAL A 350 19.76 19.28 43.14
N ALA A 351 19.96 20.04 42.06
CA ALA A 351 21.25 20.51 41.58
C ALA A 351 21.52 21.94 42.04
#